data_AF-A0A8J7HBT3-F1
#
_entry.id   AF-A0A8J7HBT3-F1
#
_cell.length_a   1.000
_cell.length_b   1.000
_cell.length_c   1.000
_cell.angle_alpha   90.00
_cell.angle_beta   90.00
_cell.angle_gamma   90.00
#
_symmetry.space_group_name_H-M   'P 1'
#
loop_
_entity.id
_entity.type
_entity.pdbx_description
1 polymer ?
#
loop_
_entity_poly.entity_id
_entity_poly.type
_entity_poly.pdbx_seq_one_letter_code
_entity_poly.pdbx_strand_id
1 'polypeptide(L)'
;MKKGKMEISNEITMGVETIGGTINQSSQENDKKHIRNKKAFLTALPILSLLEVTLLGVARNASGMDTIKMGILTFILTAAAIFFIQFQEDDFLNKPYAKSIILISYLGSLGLIMIPFSPELFSFWMLGALLVAMIIDSRLGMLFYFNLTFILGISISLRPETTIQLLIMGILMGLLSTSLKQKATVIYAGIIILSTNITLAFIINNFVFETGTNYNYITSFFSIFAVLVTAFLLSSFYFRLTKDIVPVIKEEKENETVAEVEPEVAAGKVSGEVTMMMVSETQEALDTQPYDRDVRTSYELLLGEGNEILLRMKEFSETLYSHCIMIGELSFKAAKEIGADEMLAKAGGIYHEAGKINGKNYIEEGLKLADEYSFPKELRVIMKQHNIKYEKPTSVEAAIVMLSDNVVSTIDYIKKTGDKKYTVEKIIDNIFKMRMDKGTFDESGISVKDYKILKEFYMNEFKHMEI
;
A
#
# COMPACT_ATOMS: atom_id res chain seq x y z
N MET A 1 46.23 44.15 -20.72
CA MET A 1 45.04 43.39 -20.29
C MET A 1 45.41 41.95 -19.87
N LYS A 2 46.11 41.73 -18.75
CA LYS A 2 46.36 40.36 -18.25
C LYS A 2 46.50 40.22 -16.71
N LYS A 3 46.19 41.26 -15.93
CA LYS A 3 46.19 41.19 -14.45
C LYS A 3 44.79 41.18 -13.80
N GLY A 4 43.74 41.65 -14.47
CA GLY A 4 42.38 41.71 -13.91
C GLY A 4 41.52 40.44 -14.07
N LYS A 5 42.05 39.34 -14.64
CA LYS A 5 41.30 38.09 -14.84
C LYS A 5 41.61 37.00 -13.80
N MET A 6 42.63 37.20 -12.96
CA MET A 6 43.08 36.19 -11.99
C MET A 6 42.54 36.45 -10.57
N GLU A 7 42.23 37.70 -10.20
CA GLU A 7 41.61 38.03 -8.91
C GLU A 7 40.12 37.65 -8.85
N ILE A 8 39.38 37.85 -9.95
CA ILE A 8 37.95 37.49 -10.02
C ILE A 8 37.74 35.96 -9.91
N SER A 9 38.71 35.18 -10.38
CA SER A 9 38.68 33.71 -10.28
C SER A 9 38.81 33.22 -8.84
N ASN A 10 39.55 33.92 -7.98
CA ASN A 10 39.82 33.48 -6.60
C ASN A 10 38.75 33.92 -5.61
N GLU A 11 38.07 35.05 -5.83
CA GLU A 11 36.92 35.45 -5.02
C GLU A 11 35.70 34.55 -5.27
N ILE A 12 35.51 34.08 -6.50
CA ILE A 12 34.41 33.17 -6.84
C ILE A 12 34.65 31.77 -6.25
N THR A 13 35.88 31.24 -6.26
CA THR A 13 36.18 29.95 -5.61
C THR A 13 36.08 30.01 -4.08
N MET A 14 36.53 31.09 -3.43
CA MET A 14 36.36 31.24 -1.97
C MET A 14 34.90 31.38 -1.55
N GLY A 15 34.07 32.07 -2.35
CA GLY A 15 32.62 32.19 -2.10
C GLY A 15 31.87 30.88 -2.28
N VAL A 16 32.26 30.04 -3.25
CA VAL A 16 31.66 28.72 -3.47
C VAL A 16 32.05 27.71 -2.38
N GLU A 17 33.29 27.77 -1.86
CA GLU A 17 33.72 26.92 -0.72
C GLU A 17 33.04 27.31 0.60
N THR A 18 32.82 28.60 0.87
CA THR A 18 32.10 29.05 2.08
C THR A 18 30.61 28.71 2.01
N ILE A 19 29.97 28.88 0.85
CA ILE A 19 28.56 28.50 0.67
C ILE A 19 28.39 26.97 0.73
N GLY A 20 29.28 26.21 0.09
CA GLY A 20 29.29 24.73 0.14
C GLY A 20 29.52 24.18 1.55
N GLY A 21 30.44 24.79 2.33
CA GLY A 21 30.68 24.43 3.72
C GLY A 21 29.49 24.71 4.65
N THR A 22 28.75 25.80 4.41
CA THR A 22 27.58 26.18 5.21
C THR A 22 26.36 25.29 4.90
N ILE A 23 26.17 24.92 3.63
CA ILE A 23 25.12 23.99 3.19
C ILE A 23 25.36 22.59 3.75
N ASN A 24 26.59 22.07 3.70
CA ASN A 24 26.94 20.75 4.25
C ASN A 24 26.78 20.68 5.78
N GLN A 25 27.10 21.75 6.50
CA GLN A 25 26.86 21.83 7.95
C GLN A 25 25.37 21.83 8.28
N SER A 26 24.54 22.57 7.51
CA SER A 26 23.09 22.61 7.71
C SER A 26 22.38 21.27 7.41
N SER A 27 22.84 20.53 6.40
CA SER A 27 22.33 19.19 6.06
C SER A 27 22.68 18.18 7.16
N GLN A 28 23.94 18.14 7.59
CA GLN A 28 24.39 17.25 8.67
C GLN A 28 23.74 17.56 10.02
N GLU A 29 23.41 18.82 10.31
CA GLU A 29 22.70 19.21 11.51
C GLU A 29 21.22 18.82 11.46
N ASN A 30 20.58 18.90 10.29
CA ASN A 30 19.21 18.42 10.05
C ASN A 30 19.10 16.90 10.18
N ASP A 31 20.05 16.13 9.67
CA ASP A 31 20.06 14.66 9.80
C ASP A 31 20.27 14.22 11.25
N LYS A 32 21.21 14.85 11.97
CA LYS A 32 21.42 14.61 13.40
C LYS A 32 20.17 14.95 14.21
N LYS A 33 19.47 16.04 13.87
CA LYS A 33 18.20 16.43 14.50
C LYS A 33 17.08 15.45 14.19
N HIS A 34 16.98 14.94 12.96
CA HIS A 34 15.99 13.94 12.54
C HIS A 34 16.19 12.61 13.27
N ILE A 35 17.43 12.11 13.34
CA ILE A 35 17.81 10.89 14.06
C ILE A 35 17.56 11.05 15.56
N ARG A 36 17.94 12.19 16.16
CA ARG A 36 17.68 12.48 17.57
C ARG A 36 16.19 12.51 17.90
N ASN A 37 15.37 13.14 17.05
CA ASN A 37 13.92 13.20 17.23
C ASN A 37 13.26 11.83 17.06
N LYS A 38 13.73 10.98 16.13
CA LYS A 38 13.28 9.59 15.99
C LYS A 38 13.59 8.79 17.26
N LYS A 39 14.83 8.84 17.75
CA LYS A 39 15.24 8.14 18.98
C LYS A 39 14.47 8.63 20.20
N ALA A 40 14.29 9.94 20.35
CA ALA A 40 13.51 10.53 21.43
C ALA A 40 12.05 10.03 21.42
N PHE A 41 11.40 9.99 20.25
CA PHE A 41 10.03 9.46 20.13
C PHE A 41 9.94 7.98 20.53
N LEU A 42 10.84 7.14 20.01
CA LEU A 42 10.83 5.70 20.28
C LEU A 42 11.10 5.39 21.76
N THR A 43 11.92 6.18 22.44
CA THR A 43 12.15 6.06 23.88
C THR A 43 11.01 6.66 24.72
N ALA A 44 10.39 7.74 24.27
CA ALA A 44 9.37 8.45 25.04
C ALA A 44 8.06 7.68 25.14
N LEU A 45 7.57 7.04 24.06
CA LEU A 45 6.22 6.45 24.04
C LEU A 45 5.99 5.42 25.16
N PRO A 46 6.86 4.41 25.40
CA PRO A 46 6.65 3.45 26.50
C PRO A 46 6.66 4.09 27.89
N ILE A 47 7.52 5.11 28.08
CA ILE A 47 7.64 5.83 29.35
C ILE A 47 6.40 6.69 29.59
N LEU A 48 5.93 7.40 28.58
CA LEU A 48 4.72 8.22 28.67
C LEU A 48 3.48 7.36 28.94
N SER A 49 3.33 6.22 28.25
CA SER A 49 2.24 5.28 28.50
C SER A 49 2.27 4.72 29.93
N LEU A 50 3.45 4.38 30.45
CA LEU A 50 3.63 3.95 31.84
C LEU A 50 3.23 5.05 32.84
N LEU A 51 3.71 6.28 32.61
CA LEU A 51 3.38 7.44 33.46
C LEU A 51 1.88 7.74 33.46
N GLU A 52 1.23 7.70 32.29
CA GLU A 52 -0.21 7.94 32.16
C GLU A 52 -1.02 6.89 32.95
N VAL A 53 -0.74 5.61 32.75
CA VAL A 53 -1.46 4.52 33.42
C VAL A 53 -1.24 4.55 34.93
N THR A 54 -0.02 4.85 35.38
CA THR A 54 0.28 4.95 36.83
C THR A 54 -0.38 6.17 37.47
N LEU A 55 -0.34 7.33 36.81
CA LEU A 55 -0.96 8.56 37.30
C LEU A 55 -2.49 8.44 37.37
N LEU A 56 -3.12 7.88 36.34
CA LEU A 56 -4.56 7.62 36.34
C LEU A 56 -4.96 6.52 37.35
N GLY A 57 -4.11 5.50 37.54
CA GLY A 57 -4.30 4.49 38.57
C GLY A 57 -4.32 5.09 39.98
N VAL A 58 -3.36 5.96 40.29
CA VAL A 58 -3.31 6.70 41.56
C VAL A 58 -4.51 7.64 41.70
N ALA A 59 -4.87 8.37 40.64
CA ALA A 59 -6.03 9.27 40.66
C ALA A 59 -7.35 8.54 40.93
N ARG A 60 -7.43 7.26 40.56
CA ARG A 60 -8.58 6.38 40.83
C ARG A 60 -8.54 5.69 42.20
N ASN A 61 -7.54 6.01 43.04
CA ASN A 61 -7.28 5.34 44.31
C ASN A 61 -7.14 3.80 44.15
N ALA A 62 -6.59 3.34 43.03
CA ALA A 62 -6.30 1.92 42.83
C ALA A 62 -5.24 1.45 43.84
N SER A 63 -5.23 0.14 44.13
CA SER A 63 -4.19 -0.40 45.01
C SER A 63 -2.80 -0.17 44.39
N GLY A 64 -1.79 0.01 45.24
CA GLY A 64 -0.41 0.18 44.77
C GLY A 64 0.05 -1.03 43.92
N MET A 65 -0.40 -2.24 44.28
CA MET A 65 -0.09 -3.46 43.54
C MET A 65 -0.74 -3.48 42.16
N ASP A 66 -2.00 -3.10 42.03
CA ASP A 66 -2.69 -3.08 40.73
C ASP A 66 -2.12 -1.99 39.81
N THR A 67 -1.78 -0.84 40.38
CA THR A 67 -1.10 0.24 39.65
C THR A 67 0.25 -0.21 39.10
N ILE A 68 1.04 -0.94 39.90
CA ILE A 68 2.33 -1.50 39.46
C ILE A 68 2.13 -2.55 38.36
N LYS A 69 1.19 -3.49 38.54
CA LYS A 69 0.89 -4.53 37.53
C LYS A 69 0.50 -3.91 36.20
N MET A 70 -0.42 -2.94 36.21
CA MET A 70 -0.87 -2.24 35.01
C MET A 70 0.24 -1.43 34.36
N GLY A 71 1.10 -0.78 35.16
CA GLY A 71 2.28 -0.08 34.66
C GLY A 71 3.24 -1.02 33.93
N ILE A 72 3.64 -2.13 34.56
CA ILE A 72 4.54 -3.12 33.96
C ILE A 72 3.96 -3.69 32.67
N LEU A 73 2.69 -4.09 32.68
CA LEU A 73 2.00 -4.62 31.50
C LEU A 73 2.01 -3.60 30.35
N THR A 74 1.64 -2.35 30.64
CA THR A 74 1.59 -1.28 29.64
C THR A 74 2.97 -1.01 29.06
N PHE A 75 4.00 -0.99 29.91
CA PHE A 75 5.39 -0.80 29.47
C PHE A 75 5.84 -1.92 28.52
N ILE A 76 5.63 -3.18 28.88
CA ILE A 76 6.03 -4.35 28.07
C ILE A 76 5.32 -4.33 26.71
N LEU A 77 4.00 -4.16 26.70
CA LEU A 77 3.20 -4.17 25.47
C LEU A 77 3.58 -2.98 24.56
N THR A 78 3.78 -1.80 25.12
CA THR A 78 4.21 -0.62 24.36
C THR A 78 5.64 -0.76 23.85
N ALA A 79 6.54 -1.36 24.63
CA ALA A 79 7.90 -1.66 24.19
C ALA A 79 7.93 -2.65 23.02
N ALA A 80 7.07 -3.67 23.04
CA ALA A 80 6.91 -4.59 21.91
C ALA A 80 6.39 -3.88 20.65
N ALA A 81 5.47 -2.93 20.80
CA ALA A 81 5.01 -2.09 19.69
C ALA A 81 6.12 -1.18 19.13
N ILE A 82 6.95 -0.59 19.99
CA ILE A 82 8.12 0.18 19.56
C ILE A 82 9.15 -0.71 18.86
N PHE A 83 9.39 -1.92 19.35
CA PHE A 83 10.27 -2.89 18.69
C PHE A 83 9.76 -3.21 17.28
N PHE A 84 8.46 -3.42 17.10
CA PHE A 84 7.86 -3.61 15.77
C PHE A 84 8.07 -2.40 14.86
N ILE A 85 7.89 -1.17 15.36
CA ILE A 85 8.17 0.06 14.59
C ILE A 85 9.65 0.16 14.22
N GLN A 86 10.57 -0.25 15.10
CA GLN A 86 12.01 -0.25 14.82
C GLN A 86 12.42 -1.31 13.79
N PHE A 87 11.76 -2.46 13.81
CA PHE A 87 12.05 -3.58 12.91
C PHE A 87 11.62 -3.32 11.46
N GLN A 88 10.61 -2.48 11.24
CA GLN A 88 10.03 -2.20 9.92
C GLN A 88 10.73 -1.04 9.17
N GLU A 89 12.07 -0.96 9.26
CA GLU A 89 12.97 -0.02 8.56
C GLU A 89 12.30 1.25 7.96
N ASP A 90 12.14 2.27 8.82
CA ASP A 90 11.80 3.67 8.51
C ASP A 90 10.50 4.03 7.76
N ASP A 91 9.76 3.10 7.18
CA ASP A 91 8.63 3.47 6.31
C ASP A 91 7.44 4.09 7.08
N PHE A 92 7.18 3.65 8.32
CA PHE A 92 6.03 4.12 9.11
C PHE A 92 6.15 5.57 9.58
N LEU A 93 7.35 5.99 10.01
CA LEU A 93 7.58 7.28 10.64
C LEU A 93 7.87 8.40 9.63
N ASN A 94 8.00 8.06 8.36
CA ASN A 94 8.25 8.98 7.26
C ASN A 94 6.97 9.68 6.77
N LYS A 95 5.79 9.16 7.11
CA LYS A 95 4.52 9.80 6.77
C LYS A 95 4.34 11.12 7.51
N PRO A 96 3.72 12.15 6.88
CA PRO A 96 3.50 13.42 7.53
C PRO A 96 2.66 13.23 8.79
N TYR A 97 3.11 13.87 9.88
CA TYR A 97 2.52 13.79 11.22
C TYR A 97 2.49 12.39 11.86
N ALA A 98 3.16 11.37 11.32
CA ALA A 98 3.10 9.99 11.80
C ALA A 98 3.37 9.85 13.31
N LYS A 99 4.46 10.45 13.79
CA LYS A 99 4.86 10.43 15.21
C LYS A 99 3.76 10.99 16.12
N SER A 100 3.14 12.09 15.72
CA SER A 100 2.09 12.74 16.50
C SER A 100 0.79 11.92 16.48
N ILE A 101 0.42 11.39 15.31
CA ILE A 101 -0.75 10.53 15.15
C ILE A 101 -0.61 9.28 16.02
N ILE A 102 0.54 8.59 15.97
CA ILE A 102 0.80 7.40 16.78
C ILE A 102 0.72 7.74 18.27
N LEU A 103 1.39 8.81 18.70
CA LEU A 103 1.43 9.24 20.11
C LEU A 103 0.03 9.55 20.64
N ILE A 104 -0.69 10.46 19.98
CA ILE A 104 -2.01 10.93 20.42
C ILE A 104 -3.03 9.79 20.37
N SER A 105 -2.98 8.97 19.31
CA SER A 105 -3.91 7.85 19.15
C SER A 105 -3.71 6.80 20.22
N TYR A 106 -2.47 6.44 20.54
CA TYR A 106 -2.19 5.41 21.54
C TYR A 106 -2.48 5.89 22.97
N LEU A 107 -1.94 7.04 23.36
CA LEU A 107 -2.17 7.61 24.69
C LEU A 107 -3.65 7.96 24.91
N GLY A 108 -4.31 8.58 23.93
CA GLY A 108 -5.74 8.87 24.02
C GLY A 108 -6.60 7.62 24.20
N SER A 109 -6.23 6.51 23.55
CA SER A 109 -6.92 5.22 23.73
C SER A 109 -6.69 4.63 25.13
N LEU A 110 -5.45 4.72 25.64
CA LEU A 110 -5.12 4.29 27.00
C LEU A 110 -5.85 5.11 28.06
N GLY A 111 -5.87 6.43 27.92
CA GLY A 111 -6.63 7.32 28.81
C GLY A 111 -8.10 6.96 28.86
N LEU A 112 -8.73 6.69 27.71
CA LEU A 112 -10.13 6.27 27.63
C LEU A 112 -10.41 4.92 28.33
N ILE A 113 -9.48 3.96 28.26
CA ILE A 113 -9.58 2.69 29.00
C ILE A 113 -9.51 2.94 30.51
N MET A 114 -8.68 3.88 30.93
CA MET A 114 -8.43 4.14 32.34
C MET A 114 -9.50 5.02 32.99
N ILE A 115 -10.35 5.71 32.23
CA ILE A 115 -11.49 6.47 32.75
C ILE A 115 -12.63 5.50 33.13
N PRO A 116 -13.33 5.72 34.26
CA PRO A 116 -14.44 4.86 34.72
C PRO A 116 -15.72 5.08 33.88
N PHE A 117 -15.65 4.73 32.59
CA PHE A 117 -16.72 4.90 31.63
C PHE A 117 -16.93 3.58 30.89
N SER A 118 -17.63 2.62 31.52
CA SER A 118 -17.94 1.25 31.04
C SER A 118 -17.35 0.90 29.67
N PRO A 119 -16.02 0.69 29.59
CA PRO A 119 -15.30 0.62 28.31
C PRO A 119 -15.64 -0.65 27.52
N GLU A 120 -16.29 -1.64 28.15
CA GLU A 120 -16.90 -2.78 27.45
C GLU A 120 -18.17 -2.43 26.64
N LEU A 121 -18.85 -1.33 26.97
CA LEU A 121 -20.04 -0.83 26.28
C LEU A 121 -19.69 0.33 25.35
N PHE A 122 -18.73 1.17 25.75
CA PHE A 122 -18.29 2.32 24.99
C PHE A 122 -16.90 2.08 24.39
N SER A 123 -16.87 1.59 23.15
CA SER A 123 -15.67 1.25 22.39
C SER A 123 -14.87 2.45 21.88
N PHE A 124 -15.02 3.66 22.45
CA PHE A 124 -14.34 4.86 21.94
C PHE A 124 -12.80 4.76 21.99
N TRP A 125 -12.27 3.99 22.94
CA TRP A 125 -10.84 3.68 23.02
C TRP A 125 -10.31 2.93 21.78
N MET A 126 -11.18 2.33 20.97
CA MET A 126 -10.80 1.67 19.71
C MET A 126 -10.44 2.65 18.59
N LEU A 127 -10.83 3.92 18.71
CA LEU A 127 -10.64 4.94 17.67
C LEU A 127 -9.16 5.16 17.34
N GLY A 128 -8.29 5.20 18.35
CA GLY A 128 -6.87 5.49 18.11
C GLY A 128 -6.16 4.38 17.33
N ALA A 129 -6.37 3.12 17.71
CA ALA A 129 -5.84 1.99 16.95
C ALA A 129 -6.40 1.94 15.52
N LEU A 130 -7.69 2.30 15.32
CA LEU A 130 -8.28 2.41 13.99
C LEU A 130 -7.60 3.47 13.14
N LEU A 131 -7.35 4.65 13.69
CA LEU A 131 -6.69 5.74 12.98
C LEU A 131 -5.27 5.38 12.58
N VAL A 132 -4.53 4.70 13.46
CA VAL A 132 -3.20 4.18 13.14
C VAL A 132 -3.28 3.15 12.01
N ALA A 133 -4.24 2.22 12.06
CA ALA A 133 -4.50 1.27 10.97
C ALA A 133 -4.85 2.00 9.65
N MET A 134 -5.64 3.07 9.77
CA MET A 134 -6.17 3.77 8.62
C MET A 134 -5.16 4.75 7.97
N ILE A 135 -4.21 5.29 8.73
CA ILE A 135 -3.34 6.35 8.21
C ILE A 135 -1.90 5.84 8.06
N ILE A 136 -1.43 5.11 9.07
CA ILE A 136 -0.03 4.71 9.18
C ILE A 136 0.17 3.31 8.60
N ASP A 137 -0.32 2.28 9.28
CA ASP A 137 -0.14 0.90 8.83
C ASP A 137 -1.15 -0.03 9.54
N SER A 138 -1.75 -0.92 8.76
CA SER A 138 -2.77 -1.85 9.25
C SER A 138 -2.23 -2.85 10.28
N ARG A 139 -0.98 -3.30 10.15
CA ARG A 139 -0.35 -4.26 11.06
C ARG A 139 -0.03 -3.59 12.39
N LEU A 140 0.49 -2.36 12.35
CA LEU A 140 0.71 -1.56 13.55
C LEU A 140 -0.61 -1.28 14.30
N GLY A 141 -1.67 -0.94 13.57
CA GLY A 141 -3.00 -0.75 14.15
C GLY A 141 -3.55 -2.02 14.81
N MET A 142 -3.40 -3.19 14.18
CA MET A 142 -3.77 -4.48 14.79
C MET A 142 -2.97 -4.78 16.07
N LEU A 143 -1.67 -4.46 16.09
CA LEU A 143 -0.85 -4.60 17.29
C LEU A 143 -1.32 -3.68 18.42
N PHE A 144 -1.73 -2.45 18.08
CA PHE A 144 -2.30 -1.52 19.06
C PHE A 144 -3.63 -2.03 19.61
N TYR A 145 -4.50 -2.58 18.77
CA TYR A 145 -5.73 -3.23 19.22
C TYR A 145 -5.47 -4.37 20.19
N PHE A 146 -4.52 -5.23 19.86
CA PHE A 146 -4.11 -6.33 20.73
C PHE A 146 -3.66 -5.79 22.10
N ASN A 147 -2.71 -4.84 22.11
CA ASN A 147 -2.20 -4.25 23.34
C ASN A 147 -3.30 -3.62 24.21
N LEU A 148 -4.13 -2.77 23.61
CA LEU A 148 -5.21 -2.06 24.30
C LEU A 148 -6.26 -3.03 24.86
N THR A 149 -6.59 -4.09 24.12
CA THR A 149 -7.56 -5.10 24.57
C THR A 149 -7.05 -5.88 25.78
N PHE A 150 -5.76 -6.25 25.81
CA PHE A 150 -5.16 -6.91 26.97
C PHE A 150 -5.07 -6.00 28.19
N ILE A 151 -4.70 -4.74 27.99
CA ILE A 151 -4.67 -3.73 29.07
C ILE A 151 -6.08 -3.56 29.65
N LEU A 152 -7.10 -3.37 28.80
CA LEU A 152 -8.48 -3.27 29.23
C LEU A 152 -8.94 -4.54 29.97
N GLY A 153 -8.68 -5.72 29.40
CA GLY A 153 -9.09 -7.00 29.97
C GLY A 153 -8.57 -7.23 31.38
N ILE A 154 -7.32 -6.84 31.66
CA ILE A 154 -6.73 -6.95 32.99
C ILE A 154 -7.19 -5.79 33.90
N SER A 155 -7.34 -4.58 33.36
CA SER A 155 -7.72 -3.39 34.14
C SER A 155 -9.08 -3.52 34.83
N ILE A 156 -10.06 -4.11 34.14
CA ILE A 156 -11.43 -4.27 34.67
C ILE A 156 -11.83 -5.74 34.86
N SER A 157 -10.88 -6.68 34.74
CA SER A 157 -11.13 -8.12 34.87
C SER A 157 -12.25 -8.63 33.95
N LEU A 158 -12.13 -8.34 32.65
CA LEU A 158 -13.10 -8.80 31.65
C LEU A 158 -13.22 -10.32 31.64
N ARG A 159 -14.44 -10.81 31.40
CA ARG A 159 -14.68 -12.22 31.13
C ARG A 159 -13.93 -12.64 29.86
N PRO A 160 -13.35 -13.85 29.80
CA PRO A 160 -12.58 -14.31 28.63
C PRO A 160 -13.33 -14.18 27.31
N GLU A 161 -14.64 -14.42 27.31
CA GLU A 161 -15.51 -14.32 26.13
C GLU A 161 -15.57 -12.88 25.61
N THR A 162 -15.68 -11.89 26.50
CA THR A 162 -15.68 -10.46 26.14
C THR A 162 -14.31 -10.03 25.61
N THR A 163 -13.23 -10.52 26.21
CA THR A 163 -11.87 -10.27 25.71
C THR A 163 -11.70 -10.83 24.29
N ILE A 164 -12.17 -12.04 24.03
CA ILE A 164 -12.13 -12.67 22.69
C ILE A 164 -12.96 -11.85 21.69
N GLN A 165 -14.16 -11.40 22.05
CA GLN A 165 -14.98 -10.53 21.19
C GLN A 165 -14.23 -9.25 20.79
N LEU A 166 -13.61 -8.56 21.76
CA LEU A 166 -12.87 -7.33 21.51
C LEU A 166 -11.63 -7.58 20.64
N LEU A 167 -10.94 -8.71 20.83
CA LEU A 167 -9.82 -9.10 19.96
C LEU A 167 -10.28 -9.36 18.52
N ILE A 168 -11.36 -10.11 18.33
CA ILE A 168 -11.93 -10.36 16.99
C ILE A 168 -12.31 -9.04 16.33
N MET A 169 -12.95 -8.13 17.09
CA MET A 169 -13.35 -6.82 16.58
C MET A 169 -12.15 -5.96 16.19
N GLY A 170 -11.11 -5.93 17.01
CA GLY A 170 -9.87 -5.19 16.71
C GLY A 170 -9.15 -5.73 15.48
N ILE A 171 -9.08 -7.06 15.33
CA ILE A 171 -8.51 -7.70 14.12
C ILE A 171 -9.35 -7.33 12.89
N LEU A 172 -10.68 -7.46 12.97
CA LEU A 172 -11.59 -7.14 11.86
C LEU A 172 -11.47 -5.67 11.42
N MET A 173 -11.46 -4.74 12.39
CA MET A 173 -11.25 -3.32 12.13
C MET A 173 -9.88 -3.04 11.50
N GLY A 174 -8.82 -3.72 11.95
CA GLY A 174 -7.49 -3.63 11.36
C GLY A 174 -7.45 -4.15 9.92
N LEU A 175 -8.03 -5.32 9.64
CA LEU A 175 -8.10 -5.92 8.29
C LEU A 175 -8.90 -5.05 7.31
N LEU A 176 -10.03 -4.50 7.75
CA LEU A 176 -10.91 -3.66 6.94
C LEU A 176 -10.50 -2.18 6.93
N SER A 177 -9.44 -1.80 7.62
CA SER A 177 -8.99 -0.40 7.72
C SER A 177 -8.74 0.26 6.37
N THR A 178 -8.26 -0.48 5.36
CA THR A 178 -8.09 0.03 3.98
C THR A 178 -9.43 0.36 3.34
N SER A 179 -10.42 -0.51 3.47
CA SER A 179 -11.77 -0.29 2.95
C SER A 179 -12.50 0.83 3.69
N LEU A 180 -12.25 0.98 5.00
CA LEU A 180 -12.82 2.06 5.80
C LEU A 180 -12.32 3.46 5.38
N LYS A 181 -11.21 3.58 4.64
CA LYS A 181 -10.71 4.88 4.13
C LYS A 181 -11.47 5.36 2.91
N GLN A 182 -12.02 4.44 2.11
CA GLN A 182 -12.54 4.75 0.79
C GLN A 182 -14.04 5.02 0.85
N LYS A 183 -14.50 6.14 0.27
CA LYS A 183 -15.93 6.50 0.21
C LYS A 183 -16.82 5.40 -0.37
N ALA A 184 -16.31 4.66 -1.36
CA ALA A 184 -17.06 3.59 -2.03
C ALA A 184 -17.25 2.34 -1.16
N THR A 185 -16.29 2.01 -0.29
CA THR A 185 -16.27 0.74 0.46
C THR A 185 -16.51 0.89 1.96
N VAL A 186 -16.49 2.12 2.50
CA VAL A 186 -16.69 2.41 3.94
C VAL A 186 -18.05 1.93 4.46
N ILE A 187 -19.11 2.02 3.66
CA ILE A 187 -20.45 1.56 4.05
C ILE A 187 -20.46 0.04 4.22
N TYR A 188 -19.92 -0.70 3.23
CA TYR A 188 -19.85 -2.17 3.29
C TYR A 188 -18.96 -2.66 4.43
N ALA A 189 -17.77 -2.07 4.60
CA ALA A 189 -16.88 -2.38 5.70
C ALA A 189 -17.55 -2.07 7.06
N GLY A 190 -18.27 -0.96 7.16
CA GLY A 190 -19.04 -0.60 8.35
C GLY A 190 -20.16 -1.60 8.65
N ILE A 191 -20.92 -2.04 7.64
CA ILE A 191 -21.95 -3.07 7.80
C ILE A 191 -21.34 -4.36 8.33
N ILE A 192 -20.22 -4.83 7.75
CA ILE A 192 -19.54 -6.07 8.19
C ILE A 192 -19.10 -5.96 9.65
N ILE A 193 -18.51 -4.84 10.05
CA ILE A 193 -18.06 -4.61 11.42
C ILE A 193 -19.24 -4.58 12.40
N LEU A 194 -20.29 -3.83 12.06
CA LEU A 194 -21.47 -3.69 12.90
C LEU A 194 -22.29 -4.98 13.01
N SER A 195 -22.46 -5.71 11.90
CA SER A 195 -23.16 -7.01 11.89
C SER A 195 -22.38 -8.04 12.69
N THR A 196 -21.05 -8.05 12.58
CA THR A 196 -20.19 -8.92 13.37
C THR A 196 -20.27 -8.58 14.85
N ASN A 197 -20.35 -7.28 15.22
CA ASN A 197 -20.51 -6.88 16.62
C ASN A 197 -21.78 -7.46 17.24
N ILE A 198 -22.92 -7.26 16.56
CA ILE A 198 -24.22 -7.75 17.02
C ILE A 198 -24.20 -9.27 17.09
N THR A 199 -23.64 -9.94 16.08
CA THR A 199 -23.57 -11.41 16.00
C THR A 199 -22.76 -11.99 17.15
N LEU A 200 -21.56 -11.45 17.41
CA LEU A 200 -20.71 -11.92 18.52
C LEU A 200 -21.33 -11.63 19.87
N ALA A 201 -21.91 -10.43 20.05
CA ALA A 201 -22.63 -10.09 21.27
C ALA A 201 -23.81 -11.05 21.51
N PHE A 202 -24.56 -11.40 20.45
CA PHE A 202 -25.68 -12.34 20.54
C PHE A 202 -25.21 -13.76 20.92
N ILE A 203 -24.10 -14.24 20.33
CA ILE A 203 -23.51 -15.54 20.65
C ILE A 203 -23.05 -15.61 22.11
N ILE A 204 -22.36 -14.57 22.60
CA ILE A 204 -21.81 -14.54 23.97
C ILE A 204 -22.91 -14.53 25.03
N ASN A 205 -24.07 -14.01 24.69
CA ASN A 205 -25.26 -14.02 25.55
C ASN A 205 -26.17 -15.21 25.24
N ASN A 206 -25.60 -16.33 24.77
CA ASN A 206 -26.28 -17.61 24.54
C ASN A 206 -27.50 -17.52 23.62
N PHE A 207 -27.46 -16.65 22.61
CA PHE A 207 -28.56 -16.42 21.68
C PHE A 207 -29.84 -15.88 22.37
N VAL A 208 -29.69 -15.27 23.55
CA VAL A 208 -30.80 -14.67 24.30
C VAL A 208 -30.66 -13.14 24.33
N PHE A 209 -31.65 -12.45 23.77
CA PHE A 209 -31.82 -11.01 23.94
C PHE A 209 -32.48 -10.74 25.30
N GLU A 210 -31.77 -10.98 26.39
CA GLU A 210 -32.28 -10.71 27.73
C GLU A 210 -32.29 -9.20 28.00
N THR A 211 -33.47 -8.60 28.05
CA THR A 211 -33.69 -7.16 28.35
C THR A 211 -33.34 -6.78 29.79
N GLY A 212 -32.98 -7.76 30.64
CA GLY A 212 -32.61 -7.57 32.04
C GLY A 212 -31.12 -7.78 32.37
N THR A 213 -30.27 -8.08 31.39
CA THR A 213 -28.81 -8.19 31.60
C THR A 213 -28.11 -6.86 31.42
N ASN A 214 -26.98 -6.67 32.11
CA ASN A 214 -26.15 -5.45 32.08
C ASN A 214 -25.55 -5.09 30.70
N TYR A 215 -25.80 -5.85 29.63
CA TYR A 215 -25.22 -5.57 28.31
C TYR A 215 -26.23 -4.92 27.36
N ASN A 216 -26.05 -3.62 27.11
CA ASN A 216 -26.88 -2.87 26.18
C ASN A 216 -26.33 -2.96 24.75
N TYR A 217 -26.89 -3.88 23.97
CA TYR A 217 -26.56 -4.10 22.55
C TYR A 217 -26.68 -2.84 21.70
N ILE A 218 -27.71 -2.02 21.96
CA ILE A 218 -27.96 -0.79 21.22
C ILE A 218 -26.83 0.22 21.49
N THR A 219 -26.43 0.38 22.75
CA THR A 219 -25.31 1.24 23.13
C THR A 219 -24.00 0.79 22.48
N SER A 220 -23.69 -0.51 22.55
CA SER A 220 -22.50 -1.09 21.93
C SER A 220 -22.48 -0.85 20.41
N PHE A 221 -23.60 -1.09 19.74
CA PHE A 221 -23.75 -0.82 18.31
C PHE A 221 -23.49 0.65 17.95
N PHE A 222 -24.16 1.58 18.63
CA PHE A 222 -23.99 3.00 18.35
C PHE A 222 -22.61 3.53 18.74
N SER A 223 -21.97 2.94 19.75
CA SER A 223 -20.60 3.28 20.11
C SER A 223 -19.62 2.91 19.00
N ILE A 224 -19.71 1.69 18.45
CA ILE A 224 -18.87 1.28 17.32
C ILE A 224 -19.19 2.09 16.07
N PHE A 225 -20.47 2.34 15.80
CA PHE A 225 -20.87 3.20 14.68
C PHE A 225 -20.24 4.60 14.78
N ALA A 226 -20.28 5.21 15.97
CA ALA A 226 -19.65 6.51 16.22
C ALA A 226 -18.13 6.46 16.02
N VAL A 227 -17.45 5.39 16.46
CA VAL A 227 -16.01 5.18 16.21
C VAL A 227 -15.71 5.12 14.71
N LEU A 228 -16.48 4.36 13.93
CA LEU A 228 -16.27 4.23 12.49
C LEU A 228 -16.47 5.55 11.75
N VAL A 229 -17.56 6.27 12.05
CA VAL A 229 -17.84 7.58 11.46
C VAL A 229 -16.73 8.58 11.80
N THR A 230 -16.33 8.63 13.08
CA THR A 230 -15.29 9.56 13.54
C THR A 230 -13.94 9.24 12.88
N ALA A 231 -13.57 7.96 12.79
CA ALA A 231 -12.35 7.51 12.14
C ALA A 231 -12.32 7.87 10.65
N PHE A 232 -13.43 7.67 9.94
CA PHE A 232 -13.58 8.03 8.54
C PHE A 232 -13.42 9.54 8.31
N LEU A 233 -14.06 10.37 9.14
CA LEU A 233 -13.98 11.82 9.05
C LEU A 233 -12.56 12.33 9.33
N LEU A 234 -11.91 11.83 10.38
CA LEU A 234 -10.53 12.20 10.74
C LEU A 234 -9.52 11.73 9.68
N SER A 235 -9.70 10.52 9.14
CA SER A 235 -8.87 10.02 8.05
C SER A 235 -9.04 10.86 6.77
N SER A 236 -10.28 11.19 6.41
CA SER A 236 -10.57 12.08 5.28
C SER A 236 -9.96 13.47 5.47
N PHE A 237 -10.00 14.01 6.69
CA PHE A 237 -9.38 15.28 7.04
C PHE A 237 -7.86 15.23 6.93
N TYR A 238 -7.22 14.15 7.42
CA TYR A 238 -5.78 13.93 7.28
C TYR A 238 -5.35 13.97 5.81
N PHE A 239 -5.99 13.18 4.94
CA PHE A 239 -5.63 13.15 3.52
C PHE A 239 -5.85 14.50 2.81
N ARG A 240 -6.83 15.28 3.27
CA ARG A 240 -7.04 16.64 2.77
C ARG A 240 -5.93 17.60 3.24
N LEU A 241 -5.47 17.48 4.48
CA LEU A 241 -4.40 18.30 5.05
C LEU A 241 -3.04 18.00 4.43
N THR A 242 -2.78 16.75 4.07
CA THR A 242 -1.46 16.33 3.58
C THR A 242 -1.35 16.34 2.06
N LYS A 243 -2.43 16.64 1.33
CA LYS A 243 -2.46 16.67 -0.15
C LYS A 243 -1.37 17.57 -0.74
N ASP A 244 -1.06 18.68 -0.09
CA ASP A 244 -0.09 19.67 -0.56
C ASP A 244 1.33 19.46 0.01
N ILE A 245 1.49 18.56 1.00
CA ILE A 245 2.78 18.25 1.67
C ILE A 245 3.49 17.08 0.98
N VAL A 246 2.73 16.08 0.52
CA VAL A 246 3.24 14.87 -0.12
C VAL A 246 3.97 15.10 -1.46
N PRO A 247 3.66 16.11 -2.32
CA PRO A 247 4.45 16.32 -3.54
C PRO A 247 5.90 16.76 -3.27
N VAL A 248 6.20 17.36 -2.10
CA VAL A 248 7.54 17.90 -1.78
C VAL A 248 8.48 16.85 -1.17
N ILE A 249 7.96 15.87 -0.44
CA ILE A 249 8.79 14.87 0.28
C ILE A 249 9.38 13.80 -0.68
N LYS A 250 8.79 13.64 -1.88
CA LYS A 250 9.29 12.67 -2.88
C LYS A 250 10.61 13.11 -3.51
N GLU A 251 10.87 14.41 -3.67
CA GLU A 251 12.09 14.90 -4.32
C GLU A 251 13.34 14.83 -3.43
N GLU A 252 13.21 14.85 -2.10
CA GLU A 252 14.36 14.91 -1.19
C GLU A 252 14.92 13.54 -0.75
N LYS A 253 14.14 12.45 -0.81
CA LYS A 253 14.55 11.15 -0.25
C LYS A 253 15.12 10.14 -1.23
N GLU A 254 15.08 10.39 -2.54
CA GLU A 254 15.65 9.47 -3.54
C GLU A 254 17.18 9.54 -3.67
N ASN A 255 17.84 10.51 -3.05
CA ASN A 255 19.30 10.68 -3.15
C ASN A 255 20.14 9.93 -2.10
N GLU A 256 19.55 9.31 -1.08
CA GLU A 256 20.32 8.61 -0.04
C GLU A 256 19.64 7.31 0.40
N THR A 257 19.91 6.20 -0.31
CA THR A 257 20.14 4.85 0.26
C THR A 257 20.23 3.82 -0.88
N VAL A 258 21.47 3.61 -1.35
CA VAL A 258 21.87 2.42 -2.12
C VAL A 258 22.60 1.48 -1.16
N ALA A 259 21.93 0.40 -0.73
CA ALA A 259 22.58 -0.84 -0.28
C ALA A 259 21.56 -2.00 -0.32
N GLU A 260 22.05 -3.17 -0.72
CA GLU A 260 21.33 -4.43 -1.00
C GLU A 260 20.64 -5.07 0.23
N VAL A 261 19.59 -5.88 0.02
CA VAL A 261 19.53 -7.35 0.27
C VAL A 261 18.25 -7.94 -0.39
N GLU A 262 18.38 -9.19 -0.86
CA GLU A 262 17.46 -10.10 -1.55
C GLU A 262 16.04 -10.28 -0.96
N PRO A 263 15.03 -10.74 -1.75
CA PRO A 263 13.71 -11.06 -1.22
C PRO A 263 13.60 -12.51 -0.74
N GLU A 264 13.19 -12.65 0.52
CA GLU A 264 12.82 -13.89 1.17
C GLU A 264 11.46 -14.41 0.66
N VAL A 265 11.42 -15.71 0.37
CA VAL A 265 10.26 -16.48 -0.09
C VAL A 265 9.37 -16.84 1.11
N ALA A 266 8.08 -16.48 1.06
CA ALA A 266 7.06 -17.15 1.88
C ALA A 266 5.72 -17.22 1.15
N ALA A 267 5.33 -18.46 0.87
CA ALA A 267 4.12 -18.85 0.18
C ALA A 267 2.87 -18.76 1.07
N GLY A 268 1.78 -18.25 0.47
CA GLY A 268 0.44 -18.81 0.59
C GLY A 268 -0.44 -18.38 1.78
N LYS A 269 -1.47 -17.58 1.49
CA LYS A 269 -2.88 -18.04 1.60
C LYS A 269 -3.86 -17.05 0.92
N VAL A 270 -4.92 -17.66 0.43
CA VAL A 270 -5.94 -17.22 -0.53
C VAL A 270 -7.06 -16.40 0.13
N SER A 271 -7.64 -15.45 -0.63
CA SER A 271 -9.06 -14.97 -0.68
C SER A 271 -9.03 -13.50 -1.13
N GLY A 272 -9.52 -13.07 -2.31
CA GLY A 272 -10.91 -13.12 -2.79
C GLY A 272 -11.74 -12.12 -1.97
N GLU A 273 -12.34 -11.04 -2.48
CA GLU A 273 -12.96 -10.77 -3.77
C GLU A 273 -13.07 -9.26 -4.08
N VAL A 274 -13.36 -9.05 -5.36
CA VAL A 274 -13.69 -7.89 -6.19
C VAL A 274 -14.94 -7.11 -5.77
N THR A 275 -14.98 -5.80 -6.00
CA THR A 275 -16.18 -5.19 -6.61
C THR A 275 -15.87 -3.92 -7.42
N MET A 276 -16.13 -4.01 -8.73
CA MET A 276 -16.61 -2.97 -9.65
C MET A 276 -17.53 -1.91 -9.04
N MET A 277 -17.41 -0.65 -9.47
CA MET A 277 -18.57 0.05 -10.04
C MET A 277 -18.23 1.40 -10.70
N MET A 278 -18.66 1.50 -11.96
CA MET A 278 -19.47 2.58 -12.54
C MET A 278 -19.03 4.02 -12.23
N VAL A 279 -18.34 4.62 -13.20
CA VAL A 279 -18.16 6.06 -13.31
C VAL A 279 -19.41 6.65 -13.98
N SER A 280 -20.15 7.47 -13.23
CA SER A 280 -21.16 8.37 -13.78
C SER A 280 -20.55 9.72 -14.13
N GLU A 281 -20.92 10.19 -15.31
CA GLU A 281 -20.61 11.45 -15.97
C GLU A 281 -20.61 12.68 -15.05
N THR A 282 -19.65 13.59 -15.30
CA THR A 282 -20.00 15.01 -15.47
C THR A 282 -18.98 15.70 -16.37
N GLN A 283 -19.56 16.26 -17.42
CA GLN A 283 -18.99 17.05 -18.50
C GLN A 283 -18.24 18.29 -17.98
N GLU A 284 -17.03 18.53 -18.47
CA GLU A 284 -16.56 19.90 -18.73
C GLU A 284 -15.96 19.98 -20.14
N ALA A 285 -16.44 20.97 -20.88
CA ALA A 285 -16.26 21.15 -22.30
C ALA A 285 -14.83 21.58 -22.65
N LEU A 286 -14.29 20.98 -23.72
CA LEU A 286 -13.27 21.62 -24.54
C LEU A 286 -13.56 21.31 -26.01
N ASP A 287 -13.38 22.37 -26.79
CA ASP A 287 -13.89 22.60 -28.12
C ASP A 287 -13.54 21.56 -29.19
N THR A 288 -14.50 21.41 -30.08
CA THR A 288 -14.48 20.95 -31.47
C THR A 288 -13.10 20.82 -32.15
N GLN A 289 -12.79 19.63 -32.67
CA GLN A 289 -12.65 19.34 -34.12
C GLN A 289 -12.36 17.85 -34.37
N PRO A 290 -12.72 17.29 -35.55
CA PRO A 290 -12.71 15.86 -35.81
C PRO A 290 -11.29 15.38 -36.13
N TYR A 291 -10.67 14.59 -35.25
CA TYR A 291 -9.35 14.05 -35.54
C TYR A 291 -9.45 12.74 -36.33
N ASP A 292 -9.08 12.90 -37.59
CA ASP A 292 -8.98 11.91 -38.64
C ASP A 292 -7.82 10.92 -38.39
N ARG A 293 -7.88 9.80 -39.11
CA ARG A 293 -6.95 8.67 -39.14
C ARG A 293 -5.47 9.08 -39.28
N ASP A 294 -4.63 8.90 -38.24
CA ASP A 294 -3.16 8.80 -38.46
C ASP A 294 -2.29 8.17 -37.33
N VAL A 295 -2.82 7.23 -36.52
CA VAL A 295 -2.07 6.71 -35.34
C VAL A 295 -1.23 5.45 -35.63
N ARG A 296 -1.28 4.90 -36.86
CA ARG A 296 -0.40 3.77 -37.25
C ARG A 296 1.06 4.17 -37.44
N THR A 297 1.33 5.45 -37.68
CA THR A 297 2.64 5.95 -38.12
C THR A 297 3.66 6.10 -36.98
N SER A 298 3.25 6.07 -35.70
CA SER A 298 4.18 6.23 -34.55
C SER A 298 4.77 4.92 -34.01
N TYR A 299 4.03 3.81 -34.05
CA TYR A 299 4.52 2.53 -33.49
C TYR A 299 5.59 1.86 -34.36
N GLU A 300 5.55 2.06 -35.68
CA GLU A 300 6.57 1.54 -36.59
C GLU A 300 7.97 2.09 -36.27
N LEU A 301 8.06 3.35 -35.83
CA LEU A 301 9.31 3.98 -35.41
C LEU A 301 9.79 3.48 -34.04
N LEU A 302 8.86 3.26 -33.11
CA LEU A 302 9.18 2.69 -31.79
C LEU A 302 9.65 1.23 -31.92
N LEU A 303 9.02 0.45 -32.77
CA LEU A 303 9.30 -0.98 -32.95
C LEU A 303 10.46 -1.27 -33.91
N GLY A 304 11.08 -0.23 -34.49
CA GLY A 304 12.21 -0.39 -35.40
C GLY A 304 13.48 -0.86 -34.69
N GLU A 305 14.27 -1.73 -35.34
CA GLU A 305 15.51 -2.31 -34.77
C GLU A 305 16.59 -1.26 -34.41
N GLY A 306 16.50 -0.05 -34.97
CA GLY A 306 17.40 1.08 -34.68
C GLY A 306 16.92 2.01 -33.57
N ASN A 307 15.85 1.67 -32.84
CA ASN A 307 15.34 2.49 -31.75
C ASN A 307 16.35 2.59 -30.60
N GLU A 308 16.70 3.82 -30.19
CA GLU A 308 17.73 4.06 -29.18
C GLU A 308 17.44 3.39 -27.84
N ILE A 309 16.18 3.38 -27.38
CA ILE A 309 15.80 2.74 -26.11
C ILE A 309 16.01 1.23 -26.19
N LEU A 310 15.69 0.60 -27.32
CA LEU A 310 15.91 -0.84 -27.51
C LEU A 310 17.39 -1.20 -27.50
N LEU A 311 18.22 -0.39 -28.15
CA LEU A 311 19.68 -0.56 -28.13
C LEU A 311 20.23 -0.39 -26.71
N ARG A 312 19.82 0.66 -26.00
CA ARG A 312 20.19 0.90 -24.59
C ARG A 312 19.76 -0.24 -23.68
N MET A 313 18.56 -0.79 -23.88
CA MET A 313 18.06 -1.92 -23.10
C MET A 313 18.87 -3.18 -23.35
N LYS A 314 19.25 -3.44 -24.61
CA LYS A 314 20.11 -4.57 -24.98
C LYS A 314 21.53 -4.43 -24.42
N GLU A 315 22.10 -3.24 -24.46
CA GLU A 315 23.41 -2.94 -23.85
C GLU A 315 23.38 -3.07 -22.32
N PHE A 316 22.29 -2.65 -21.68
CA PHE A 316 22.11 -2.74 -20.24
C PHE A 316 21.95 -4.19 -19.77
N SER A 317 21.08 -4.97 -20.41
CA SER A 317 20.86 -6.38 -20.07
C SER A 317 20.22 -7.14 -21.23
N GLU A 318 20.97 -8.07 -21.81
CA GLU A 318 20.47 -8.96 -22.86
C GLU A 318 19.28 -9.82 -22.37
N THR A 319 19.25 -10.17 -21.08
CA THR A 319 18.13 -10.88 -20.46
C THR A 319 16.86 -10.02 -20.40
N LEU A 320 16.98 -8.77 -19.96
CA LEU A 320 15.84 -7.83 -19.92
C LEU A 320 15.29 -7.56 -21.32
N TYR A 321 16.20 -7.31 -22.27
CA TYR A 321 15.85 -7.09 -23.67
C TYR A 321 15.10 -8.30 -24.24
N SER A 322 15.66 -9.51 -24.09
CA SER A 322 15.04 -10.73 -24.60
C SER A 322 13.68 -11.00 -23.97
N HIS A 323 13.52 -10.72 -22.66
CA HIS A 323 12.23 -10.78 -21.97
C HIS A 323 11.21 -9.83 -22.60
N CYS A 324 11.55 -8.54 -22.71
CA CYS A 324 10.64 -7.54 -23.25
C CYS A 324 10.24 -7.80 -24.71
N ILE A 325 11.18 -8.24 -25.56
CA ILE A 325 10.88 -8.66 -26.93
C ILE A 325 9.92 -9.85 -26.94
N MET A 326 10.14 -10.85 -26.09
CA MET A 326 9.24 -12.00 -25.95
C MET A 326 7.84 -11.58 -25.50
N ILE A 327 7.72 -10.70 -24.49
CA ILE A 327 6.42 -10.18 -24.04
C ILE A 327 5.72 -9.40 -25.15
N GLY A 328 6.47 -8.61 -25.93
CA GLY A 328 5.96 -7.91 -27.11
C GLY A 328 5.35 -8.83 -28.15
N GLU A 329 6.09 -9.84 -28.59
CA GLU A 329 5.63 -10.82 -29.58
C GLU A 329 4.43 -11.63 -29.08
N LEU A 330 4.45 -12.04 -27.81
CA LEU A 330 3.34 -12.77 -27.20
C LEU A 330 2.08 -11.91 -27.12
N SER A 331 2.23 -10.63 -26.75
CA SER A 331 1.12 -9.68 -26.64
C SER A 331 0.55 -9.31 -28.01
N PHE A 332 1.39 -9.19 -29.04
CA PHE A 332 0.97 -9.00 -30.43
C PHE A 332 0.04 -10.14 -30.88
N LYS A 333 0.49 -11.40 -30.71
CA LYS A 333 -0.29 -12.58 -31.10
C LYS A 333 -1.59 -12.69 -30.30
N ALA A 334 -1.53 -12.46 -28.99
CA ALA A 334 -2.72 -12.48 -28.12
C ALA A 334 -3.77 -11.42 -28.53
N ALA A 335 -3.33 -10.20 -28.83
CA ALA A 335 -4.21 -9.13 -29.32
C ALA A 335 -4.89 -9.51 -30.63
N LYS A 336 -4.13 -10.12 -31.55
CA LYS A 336 -4.63 -10.58 -32.85
C LYS A 336 -5.74 -11.63 -32.72
N GLU A 337 -5.65 -12.55 -31.78
CA GLU A 337 -6.65 -13.61 -31.56
C GLU A 337 -8.03 -13.06 -31.16
N ILE A 338 -8.07 -11.89 -30.51
CA ILE A 338 -9.33 -11.27 -30.05
C ILE A 338 -9.69 -9.99 -30.81
N GLY A 339 -8.90 -9.60 -31.82
CA GLY A 339 -9.13 -8.40 -32.63
C GLY A 339 -8.86 -7.08 -31.90
N ALA A 340 -7.95 -7.07 -30.91
CA ALA A 340 -7.47 -5.87 -30.24
C ALA A 340 -6.35 -5.16 -31.04
N ASP A 341 -5.87 -4.00 -30.57
CA ASP A 341 -4.77 -3.30 -31.23
C ASP A 341 -3.43 -4.04 -31.06
N GLU A 342 -3.07 -4.80 -32.10
CA GLU A 342 -1.86 -5.63 -32.14
C GLU A 342 -0.58 -4.82 -31.91
N MET A 343 -0.48 -3.63 -32.49
CA MET A 343 0.74 -2.82 -32.47
C MET A 343 0.90 -2.12 -31.13
N LEU A 344 -0.19 -1.62 -30.55
CA LEU A 344 -0.20 -1.07 -29.20
C LEU A 344 0.14 -2.14 -28.15
N ALA A 345 -0.44 -3.35 -28.26
CA ALA A 345 -0.10 -4.46 -27.36
C ALA A 345 1.38 -4.87 -27.49
N LYS A 346 1.90 -4.92 -28.72
CA LYS A 346 3.31 -5.21 -28.98
C LYS A 346 4.24 -4.16 -28.38
N ALA A 347 3.99 -2.88 -28.64
CA ALA A 347 4.76 -1.78 -28.07
C ALA A 347 4.67 -1.77 -26.55
N GLY A 348 3.47 -2.02 -26.00
CA GLY A 348 3.24 -2.17 -24.56
C GLY A 348 4.12 -3.25 -23.95
N GLY A 349 4.15 -4.45 -24.56
CA GLY A 349 5.01 -5.55 -24.11
C GLY A 349 6.50 -5.27 -24.23
N ILE A 350 6.93 -4.52 -25.24
CA ILE A 350 8.35 -4.17 -25.43
C ILE A 350 8.82 -3.12 -24.41
N TYR A 351 7.98 -2.14 -24.10
CA TYR A 351 8.39 -1.01 -23.28
C TYR A 351 7.95 -1.07 -21.82
N HIS A 352 7.13 -2.04 -21.42
CA HIS A 352 6.59 -2.12 -20.04
C HIS A 352 7.65 -2.04 -18.93
N GLU A 353 8.85 -2.57 -19.16
CA GLU A 353 9.97 -2.54 -18.22
C GLU A 353 11.14 -1.65 -18.64
N ALA A 354 10.97 -0.79 -19.64
CA ALA A 354 12.05 0.04 -20.18
C ALA A 354 12.73 0.92 -19.11
N GLY A 355 12.01 1.36 -18.08
CA GLY A 355 12.60 2.16 -17.00
C GLY A 355 13.67 1.45 -16.17
N LYS A 356 13.80 0.12 -16.25
CA LYS A 356 14.87 -0.62 -15.56
C LYS A 356 16.26 -0.21 -16.03
N ILE A 357 16.40 0.38 -17.23
CA ILE A 357 17.68 0.89 -17.74
C ILE A 357 18.17 2.14 -17.00
N ASN A 358 17.27 2.87 -16.33
CA ASN A 358 17.56 4.13 -15.66
C ASN A 358 17.52 4.04 -14.13
N GLY A 359 16.79 3.09 -13.53
CA GLY A 359 16.70 3.00 -12.08
C GLY A 359 15.81 1.89 -11.53
N LYS A 360 15.75 1.80 -10.19
CA LYS A 360 15.00 0.76 -9.45
C LYS A 360 13.47 0.96 -9.53
N ASN A 361 12.99 2.20 -9.59
CA ASN A 361 11.57 2.53 -9.78
C ASN A 361 11.23 2.54 -11.28
N TYR A 362 11.23 1.34 -11.88
CA TYR A 362 11.16 1.19 -13.34
C TYR A 362 9.86 1.71 -13.98
N ILE A 363 8.77 1.86 -13.22
CA ILE A 363 7.52 2.44 -13.74
C ILE A 363 7.68 3.95 -13.89
N GLU A 364 8.16 4.64 -12.87
CA GLU A 364 8.36 6.08 -12.91
C GLU A 364 9.43 6.48 -13.93
N GLU A 365 10.56 5.77 -13.92
CA GLU A 365 11.62 5.95 -14.91
C GLU A 365 11.15 5.61 -16.33
N GLY A 366 10.28 4.60 -16.47
CA GLY A 366 9.64 4.27 -17.74
C GLY A 366 8.74 5.40 -18.25
N LEU A 367 7.98 6.04 -17.36
CA LEU A 367 7.13 7.17 -17.73
C LEU A 367 7.95 8.42 -18.11
N LYS A 368 9.08 8.66 -17.43
CA LYS A 368 10.04 9.73 -17.81
C LYS A 368 10.61 9.48 -19.21
N LEU A 369 11.06 8.26 -19.50
CA LEU A 369 11.50 7.87 -20.85
C LEU A 369 10.38 8.07 -21.87
N ALA A 370 9.16 7.68 -21.52
CA ALA A 370 8.01 7.84 -22.39
C ALA A 370 7.67 9.33 -22.63
N ASP A 371 7.98 10.24 -21.71
CA ASP A 371 7.85 11.69 -21.92
C ASP A 371 8.99 12.21 -22.81
N GLU A 372 10.24 11.83 -22.52
CA GLU A 372 11.43 12.22 -23.27
C GLU A 372 11.34 11.83 -24.76
N TYR A 373 10.86 10.61 -25.03
CA TYR A 373 10.72 10.06 -26.38
C TYR A 373 9.29 10.22 -26.95
N SER A 374 8.43 11.02 -26.29
CA SER A 374 7.09 11.38 -26.78
C SER A 374 6.21 10.18 -27.16
N PHE A 375 6.17 9.16 -26.30
CA PHE A 375 5.34 7.98 -26.52
C PHE A 375 3.85 8.34 -26.56
N PRO A 376 3.05 7.64 -27.39
CA PRO A 376 1.59 7.79 -27.38
C PRO A 376 1.01 7.61 -25.98
N LYS A 377 -0.08 8.35 -25.68
CA LYS A 377 -0.71 8.35 -24.36
C LYS A 377 -1.18 6.96 -23.97
N GLU A 378 -1.71 6.22 -24.93
CA GLU A 378 -2.20 4.85 -24.78
C GLU A 378 -1.07 3.90 -24.35
N LEU A 379 0.12 4.05 -24.95
CA LEU A 379 1.30 3.27 -24.58
C LEU A 379 1.80 3.61 -23.17
N ARG A 380 1.80 4.89 -22.80
CA ARG A 380 2.15 5.34 -21.43
C ARG A 380 1.25 4.70 -20.37
N VAL A 381 -0.04 4.60 -20.66
CA VAL A 381 -1.03 3.96 -19.76
C VAL A 381 -0.70 2.48 -19.58
N ILE A 382 -0.37 1.75 -20.64
CA ILE A 382 0.01 0.33 -20.56
C ILE A 382 1.29 0.14 -19.73
N MET A 383 2.31 0.98 -19.94
CA MET A 383 3.55 0.92 -19.16
C MET A 383 3.31 1.06 -17.66
N LYS A 384 2.29 1.82 -17.24
CA LYS A 384 1.89 1.95 -15.84
C LYS A 384 1.02 0.78 -15.35
N GLN A 385 0.09 0.32 -16.18
CA GLN A 385 -0.98 -0.61 -15.80
C GLN A 385 -0.62 -2.09 -15.94
N HIS A 386 0.48 -2.46 -16.60
CA HIS A 386 0.87 -3.87 -16.73
C HIS A 386 1.14 -4.56 -15.38
N ASN A 387 1.44 -3.79 -14.33
CA ASN A 387 1.72 -4.30 -12.99
C ASN A 387 0.58 -3.96 -12.02
N ILE A 388 -0.12 -5.01 -11.55
CA ILE A 388 -1.29 -4.88 -10.67
C ILE A 388 -1.02 -4.11 -9.37
N LYS A 389 0.24 -4.02 -8.91
CA LYS A 389 0.57 -3.29 -7.68
C LYS A 389 0.40 -1.78 -7.84
N TYR A 390 0.42 -1.29 -9.08
CA TYR A 390 0.31 0.14 -9.39
C TYR A 390 -1.11 0.50 -9.77
N GLU A 391 -1.64 -0.12 -10.81
CA GLU A 391 -2.96 0.20 -11.35
C GLU A 391 -3.56 -0.99 -12.11
N LYS A 392 -4.89 -1.08 -12.16
CA LYS A 392 -5.57 -2.10 -12.95
C LYS A 392 -5.54 -1.73 -14.44
N PRO A 393 -5.57 -2.72 -15.35
CA PRO A 393 -5.69 -2.46 -16.78
C PRO A 393 -7.05 -1.82 -17.09
N THR A 394 -7.00 -0.70 -17.82
CA THR A 394 -8.16 0.05 -18.30
C THR A 394 -8.40 -0.11 -19.81
N SER A 395 -7.54 -0.87 -20.49
CA SER A 395 -7.69 -1.26 -21.89
C SER A 395 -7.42 -2.74 -22.09
N VAL A 396 -7.89 -3.27 -23.23
CA VAL A 396 -7.71 -4.68 -23.60
C VAL A 396 -6.23 -4.99 -23.77
N GLU A 397 -5.48 -4.09 -24.39
CA GLU A 397 -4.04 -4.19 -24.62
C GLU A 397 -3.25 -4.19 -23.29
N ALA A 398 -3.63 -3.35 -22.32
CA ALA A 398 -3.00 -3.34 -21.00
C ALA A 398 -3.19 -4.69 -20.28
N ALA A 399 -4.38 -5.27 -20.38
CA ALA A 399 -4.68 -6.57 -19.78
C ALA A 399 -3.93 -7.71 -20.48
N ILE A 400 -3.78 -7.66 -21.81
CA ILE A 400 -2.96 -8.62 -22.57
C ILE A 400 -1.49 -8.54 -22.13
N VAL A 401 -0.91 -7.34 -22.07
CA VAL A 401 0.50 -7.17 -21.67
C VAL A 401 0.72 -7.68 -20.24
N MET A 402 -0.21 -7.38 -19.32
CA MET A 402 -0.18 -7.93 -17.98
C MET A 402 -0.23 -9.47 -17.98
N LEU A 403 -1.12 -10.09 -18.75
CA LEU A 403 -1.24 -11.55 -18.81
C LEU A 403 0.04 -12.19 -19.38
N SER A 404 0.57 -11.64 -20.47
CA SER A 404 1.81 -12.09 -21.11
C SER A 404 2.98 -12.09 -20.13
N ASP A 405 3.24 -10.97 -19.45
CA ASP A 405 4.34 -10.85 -18.50
C ASP A 405 4.16 -11.82 -17.31
N ASN A 406 2.96 -11.91 -16.74
CA ASN A 406 2.71 -12.81 -15.62
C ASN A 406 2.91 -14.29 -15.98
N VAL A 407 2.44 -14.72 -17.16
CA VAL A 407 2.59 -16.10 -17.63
C VAL A 407 4.07 -16.42 -17.84
N VAL A 408 4.79 -15.58 -18.58
CA VAL A 408 6.21 -15.80 -18.91
C VAL A 408 7.07 -15.78 -17.65
N SER A 409 6.93 -14.75 -16.80
CA SER A 409 7.71 -14.60 -15.58
C SER A 409 7.47 -15.74 -14.59
N THR A 410 6.23 -16.25 -14.50
CA THR A 410 5.92 -17.40 -13.63
C THR A 410 6.50 -18.70 -14.18
N ILE A 411 6.40 -18.94 -15.49
CA ILE A 411 6.97 -20.14 -16.12
C ILE A 411 8.50 -20.14 -16.01
N ASP A 412 9.16 -19.01 -16.28
CA ASP A 412 10.61 -18.87 -16.17
C ASP A 412 11.10 -19.10 -14.73
N TYR A 413 10.39 -18.57 -13.73
CA TYR A 413 10.69 -18.82 -12.33
C TYR A 413 10.65 -20.32 -11.99
N ILE A 414 9.57 -21.02 -12.38
CA ILE A 414 9.38 -22.45 -12.07
C ILE A 414 10.47 -23.30 -12.74
N LYS A 415 10.83 -22.96 -13.98
CA LYS A 415 11.95 -23.62 -14.68
C LYS A 415 13.27 -23.46 -13.94
N LYS A 416 13.56 -22.25 -13.44
CA LYS A 416 14.78 -21.96 -12.68
C LYS A 416 14.84 -22.68 -11.34
N THR A 417 13.70 -22.84 -10.65
CA THR A 417 13.64 -23.50 -9.33
C THR A 417 13.54 -25.03 -9.41
N GLY A 418 13.22 -25.61 -10.58
CA GLY A 418 13.07 -27.05 -10.76
C GLY A 418 11.83 -27.65 -10.07
N ASP A 419 10.86 -26.81 -9.68
CA ASP A 419 9.65 -27.25 -8.97
C ASP A 419 8.63 -27.84 -9.95
N LYS A 420 8.74 -29.13 -10.25
CA LYS A 420 7.87 -29.85 -11.20
C LYS A 420 6.47 -30.18 -10.67
N LYS A 421 5.98 -29.43 -9.68
CA LYS A 421 4.72 -29.72 -8.99
C LYS A 421 3.46 -29.47 -9.83
N TYR A 422 3.55 -28.65 -10.87
CA TYR A 422 2.41 -28.28 -11.72
C TYR A 422 2.79 -28.29 -13.20
N THR A 423 1.85 -28.72 -14.06
CA THR A 423 2.01 -28.59 -15.51
C THR A 423 1.83 -27.14 -15.95
N VAL A 424 2.37 -26.79 -17.12
CA VAL A 424 2.24 -25.45 -17.72
C VAL A 424 0.77 -25.03 -17.82
N GLU A 425 -0.11 -25.94 -18.24
CA GLU A 425 -1.54 -25.66 -18.38
C GLU A 425 -2.18 -25.30 -17.05
N LYS A 426 -1.77 -25.97 -15.96
CA LYS A 426 -2.29 -25.71 -14.62
C LYS A 426 -1.76 -24.39 -14.06
N ILE A 427 -0.54 -24.00 -14.41
CA ILE A 427 0.01 -22.68 -14.07
C ILE A 427 -0.80 -21.58 -14.77
N ILE A 428 -1.02 -21.71 -16.07
CA ILE A 428 -1.81 -20.75 -16.86
C ILE A 428 -3.25 -20.68 -16.33
N ASP A 429 -3.88 -21.82 -16.07
CA ASP A 429 -5.23 -21.88 -15.49
C ASP A 429 -5.33 -21.12 -14.16
N ASN A 430 -4.36 -21.33 -13.26
CA ASN A 430 -4.30 -20.65 -11.97
C ASN A 430 -4.06 -19.15 -12.11
N ILE A 431 -3.20 -18.71 -13.03
CA ILE A 431 -2.96 -17.27 -13.28
C ILE A 431 -4.25 -16.62 -13.77
N PHE A 432 -4.88 -17.20 -14.79
CA PHE A 432 -6.13 -16.69 -15.36
C PHE A 432 -7.25 -16.65 -14.33
N LYS A 433 -7.39 -17.70 -13.51
CA LYS A 433 -8.39 -17.76 -12.45
C LYS A 433 -8.11 -16.73 -11.36
N MET A 434 -6.88 -16.66 -10.85
CA MET A 434 -6.48 -15.69 -9.82
C MET A 434 -6.74 -14.26 -10.26
N ARG A 435 -6.47 -13.92 -11.53
CA ARG A 435 -6.69 -12.55 -12.05
C ARG A 435 -8.17 -12.22 -12.18
N MET A 436 -8.99 -13.19 -12.62
CA MET A 436 -10.44 -13.06 -12.69
C MET A 436 -11.06 -12.91 -11.28
N ASP A 437 -10.69 -13.78 -10.34
CA ASP A 437 -11.20 -13.76 -8.95
C ASP A 437 -10.83 -12.47 -8.19
N LYS A 438 -9.77 -11.76 -8.63
CA LYS A 438 -9.35 -10.45 -8.11
C LYS A 438 -9.97 -9.26 -8.85
N GLY A 439 -10.75 -9.49 -9.90
CA GLY A 439 -11.41 -8.43 -10.67
C GLY A 439 -10.38 -7.54 -11.34
N THR A 440 -9.31 -8.16 -11.81
CA THR A 440 -8.20 -7.43 -12.44
C THR A 440 -8.66 -6.78 -13.74
N PHE A 441 -9.59 -7.42 -14.45
CA PHE A 441 -10.01 -7.05 -15.81
C PHE A 441 -11.35 -6.32 -15.87
N ASP A 442 -11.91 -5.96 -14.73
CA ASP A 442 -13.23 -5.31 -14.59
C ASP A 442 -13.36 -4.03 -15.43
N GLU A 443 -12.28 -3.27 -15.52
CA GLU A 443 -12.22 -1.97 -16.20
C GLU A 443 -11.47 -2.06 -17.54
N SER A 444 -11.00 -3.24 -17.94
CA SER A 444 -10.12 -3.40 -19.12
C SER A 444 -10.88 -3.56 -20.44
N GLY A 445 -12.20 -3.75 -20.41
CA GLY A 445 -13.01 -3.99 -21.60
C GLY A 445 -12.88 -5.40 -22.20
N ILE A 446 -12.18 -6.33 -21.53
CA ILE A 446 -12.09 -7.75 -21.97
C ILE A 446 -13.45 -8.43 -21.74
N SER A 447 -14.01 -9.04 -22.77
CA SER A 447 -15.22 -9.84 -22.62
C SER A 447 -14.92 -11.25 -22.08
N VAL A 448 -15.95 -11.93 -21.55
CA VAL A 448 -15.84 -13.34 -21.15
C VAL A 448 -15.44 -14.24 -22.33
N LYS A 449 -15.81 -13.87 -23.56
CA LYS A 449 -15.39 -14.57 -24.77
C LYS A 449 -13.90 -14.39 -25.01
N ASP A 450 -13.41 -13.15 -24.95
CA ASP A 450 -12.00 -12.83 -25.16
C ASP A 450 -11.12 -13.50 -24.10
N TYR A 451 -11.57 -13.50 -22.84
CA TYR A 451 -10.89 -14.22 -21.75
C TYR A 451 -10.68 -15.71 -22.06
N LYS A 452 -11.69 -16.39 -22.62
CA LYS A 452 -11.57 -17.81 -23.00
C LYS A 452 -10.61 -18.01 -24.16
N ILE A 453 -10.70 -17.17 -25.20
CA ILE A 453 -9.82 -17.22 -26.37
C ILE A 453 -8.37 -16.98 -25.94
N LEU A 454 -8.11 -15.94 -25.13
CA LEU A 454 -6.78 -15.65 -24.60
C LEU A 454 -6.23 -16.83 -23.79
N LYS A 455 -7.03 -17.40 -22.89
CA LYS A 455 -6.60 -18.55 -22.09
C LYS A 455 -6.20 -19.74 -22.96
N GLU A 456 -7.01 -20.08 -23.97
CA GLU A 456 -6.71 -21.13 -24.93
C GLU A 456 -5.45 -20.81 -25.75
N PHE A 457 -5.28 -19.55 -26.15
CA PHE A 457 -4.09 -19.06 -26.83
C PHE A 457 -2.82 -19.31 -26.00
N TYR A 458 -2.76 -18.86 -24.73
CA TYR A 458 -1.58 -19.10 -23.89
C TYR A 458 -1.36 -20.59 -23.62
N MET A 459 -2.43 -21.37 -23.42
CA MET A 459 -2.29 -22.83 -23.27
C MET A 459 -1.64 -23.48 -24.50
N ASN A 460 -2.01 -23.06 -25.70
CA ASN A 460 -1.45 -23.58 -26.94
C ASN A 460 0.00 -23.11 -27.17
N GLU A 461 0.29 -21.84 -26.91
CA GLU A 461 1.62 -21.27 -27.13
C GLU A 461 2.69 -21.95 -26.25
N PHE A 462 2.32 -22.37 -25.04
CA PHE A 462 3.24 -23.00 -24.08
C PHE A 462 3.07 -24.52 -23.97
N LYS A 463 2.21 -25.16 -24.77
CA LYS A 463 1.90 -26.61 -24.72
C LYS A 463 3.11 -27.53 -24.89
N HIS A 464 4.06 -27.10 -25.71
CA HIS A 464 5.27 -27.88 -26.04
C HIS A 464 6.44 -27.56 -25.12
N MET A 465 6.23 -26.73 -24.10
CA MET A 465 7.28 -26.30 -23.21
C MET A 465 7.48 -27.33 -22.09
N GLU A 466 8.58 -28.06 -22.14
CA GLU A 466 8.98 -28.93 -21.03
C GLU A 466 9.47 -28.05 -19.84
N ILE A 467 8.92 -28.31 -18.65
CA ILE A 467 9.37 -27.75 -17.36
C ILE A 467 10.20 -28.78 -16.61
#